data_AF-C0PK19-F1
#
_entry.id   AF-C0PK19-F1
#
_cell.length_a   1.000
_cell.length_b   1.000
_cell.length_c   1.000
_cell.angle_alpha   90.00
_cell.angle_beta   90.00
_cell.angle_gamma   90.00
#
_symmetry.space_group_name_H-M   'P 1'
#
loop_
_entity.id
_entity.type
_entity.pdbx_description
1 polymer ?
#
loop_
_entity_poly.entity_id
_entity_poly.type
_entity_poly.pdbx_seq_one_letter_code
_entity_poly.pdbx_strand_id
1 'polypeptide(L)' 'MLELQIPHLRPAEYKRSRLARNQRTVNRPYGGVLSGTAVRERIIRAFLVEEQKIVKKVLKIQKTKDKASKS' A
#
# COMPACT_ATOMS: atom_id res chain seq x y z
N MET A 1 -25.55 13.73 0.17
CA MET A 1 -25.52 12.26 0.33
C MET A 1 -24.30 11.77 -0.43
N LEU A 2 -23.17 11.56 0.25
CA LEU A 2 -21.95 11.08 -0.41
C LEU A 2 -22.15 9.61 -0.80
N GLU A 3 -22.16 9.29 -2.08
CA GLU A 3 -22.19 7.91 -2.56
C GLU A 3 -20.87 7.21 -2.17
N LEU A 4 -20.87 6.58 -1.00
CA LEU A 4 -19.86 5.59 -0.68
C LEU A 4 -20.08 4.40 -1.62
N GLN A 5 -19.10 4.11 -2.47
CA GLN A 5 -19.13 3.02 -3.46
C GLN A 5 -19.37 1.62 -2.83
N ILE A 6 -19.30 1.50 -1.50
CA ILE A 6 -19.66 0.31 -0.73
C ILE A 6 -20.69 0.71 0.35
N PRO A 7 -21.88 0.09 0.38
CA PRO A 7 -23.00 0.51 1.22
C PRO A 7 -22.84 0.07 2.68
N HIS A 8 -23.18 0.91 3.66
CA HIS A 8 -23.17 0.49 5.07
C HIS A 8 -24.46 -0.27 5.40
N LEU A 9 -24.37 -1.60 5.54
CA LEU A 9 -25.50 -2.51 5.74
C LEU A 9 -25.19 -3.53 6.84
N ARG A 10 -26.20 -4.25 7.33
CA ARG A 10 -25.97 -5.32 8.30
C ARG A 10 -25.19 -6.48 7.66
N PRO A 11 -24.38 -7.25 8.41
CA PRO A 11 -23.62 -8.37 7.85
C PRO A 11 -24.46 -9.39 7.09
N ALA A 12 -25.71 -9.62 7.52
CA ALA A 12 -26.65 -10.52 6.84
C ALA A 12 -27.09 -10.02 5.45
N GLU A 13 -27.04 -8.71 5.20
CA GLU A 13 -27.43 -8.08 3.93
C GLU A 13 -26.27 -8.08 2.92
N TYR A 14 -25.03 -8.22 3.39
CA TYR A 14 -23.82 -8.38 2.57
C TYR A 14 -23.68 -9.76 1.89
N LYS A 15 -24.62 -10.67 2.14
CA LYS A 15 -24.64 -12.02 1.56
C LYS A 15 -24.65 -11.96 0.03
N ARG A 16 -23.96 -12.93 -0.59
CA ARG A 16 -23.80 -13.03 -2.06
C ARG A 16 -25.13 -13.20 -2.81
N SER A 17 -26.17 -13.70 -2.15
CA SER A 17 -27.52 -13.82 -2.71
C SER A 17 -28.27 -12.49 -2.82
N ARG A 18 -27.84 -11.45 -2.09
CA ARG A 18 -28.51 -10.14 -2.07
C ARG A 18 -27.71 -9.04 -2.76
N LEU A 19 -26.39 -9.09 -2.68
CA LEU A 19 -25.51 -8.09 -3.29
C LEU A 19 -24.53 -8.72 -4.28
N ALA A 20 -24.44 -8.11 -5.45
CA ALA A 20 -23.45 -8.45 -6.45
C ALA A 20 -22.03 -8.10 -5.96
N ARG A 21 -21.01 -8.59 -6.66
CA ARG A 21 -19.61 -8.38 -6.26
C ARG A 21 -19.19 -6.90 -6.35
N ASN A 22 -19.59 -6.23 -7.44
CA ASN A 22 -19.31 -4.81 -7.69
C ASN A 22 -19.87 -3.88 -6.60
N GLN A 23 -20.94 -4.28 -5.90
CA GLN A 23 -21.52 -3.51 -4.79
C GLN A 23 -20.78 -3.70 -3.46
N ARG A 24 -19.92 -4.71 -3.35
CA ARG A 24 -19.21 -5.05 -2.10
C ARG A 24 -17.72 -4.77 -2.16
N THR A 25 -17.17 -4.51 -3.34
CA THR A 25 -15.74 -4.37 -3.56
C THR A 25 -15.44 -3.23 -4.51
N VAL A 26 -14.33 -2.54 -4.30
CA VAL A 26 -13.76 -1.61 -5.29
C VAL A 26 -12.59 -2.28 -5.99
N ASN A 27 -12.46 -2.09 -7.30
CA ASN A 27 -11.39 -2.69 -8.11
C ASN A 27 -10.06 -1.94 -7.93
N ARG A 28 -9.50 -1.99 -6.73
CA ARG A 28 -8.15 -1.48 -6.39
C ARG A 28 -7.55 -2.30 -5.23
N PRO A 29 -6.23 -2.26 -5.00
CA PRO A 29 -5.63 -2.85 -3.80
C PRO A 29 -6.28 -2.31 -2.52
N TYR A 30 -6.57 -3.21 -1.58
CA TYR A 30 -7.28 -2.90 -0.33
C TYR A 30 -8.65 -2.19 -0.52
N GLY A 31 -9.31 -2.40 -1.67
CA GLY A 31 -10.64 -1.87 -1.94
C GLY A 31 -11.66 -2.30 -0.88
N GLY A 32 -12.42 -1.35 -0.35
CA GLY A 32 -13.39 -1.57 0.72
C GLY A 32 -12.83 -1.69 2.14
N VAL A 33 -11.50 -1.69 2.28
CA VAL A 33 -10.82 -1.69 3.59
C VAL A 33 -10.15 -0.34 3.85
N LEU A 34 -9.46 0.21 2.85
CA LEU A 34 -8.73 1.47 2.96
C LEU A 34 -9.26 2.52 1.97
N SER A 35 -9.13 3.80 2.35
CA SER A 35 -9.35 4.93 1.43
C SER A 35 -8.30 4.94 0.31
N GLY A 36 -8.62 5.56 -0.82
CA GLY A 36 -7.67 5.70 -1.93
C GLY A 36 -6.39 6.45 -1.52
N THR A 37 -6.51 7.45 -0.65
CA THR A 37 -5.37 8.21 -0.13
C THR A 37 -4.43 7.34 0.70
N ALA A 38 -4.98 6.54 1.63
CA ALA A 38 -4.17 5.65 2.46
C ALA A 38 -3.46 4.56 1.64
N VAL A 39 -4.11 4.03 0.59
CA VAL A 39 -3.49 3.08 -0.34
C VAL A 39 -2.31 3.75 -1.07
N ARG A 40 -2.50 4.96 -1.58
CA ARG A 40 -1.44 5.72 -2.26
C ARG A 40 -0.25 5.98 -1.34
N GLU A 41 -0.50 6.44 -0.11
CA GLU A 41 0.56 6.67 0.88
C GLU A 41 1.33 5.40 1.21
N ARG A 42 0.65 4.26 1.38
CA ARG A 42 1.31 2.96 1.60
C ARG A 42 2.22 2.56 0.45
N ILE A 43 1.77 2.74 -0.80
CA ILE A 43 2.54 2.41 -2.00
C ILE A 43 3.80 3.28 -2.07
N ILE A 44 3.63 4.61 -1.94
CA ILE A 44 4.76 5.56 -2.01
C ILE A 44 5.74 5.30 -0.87
N ARG A 45 5.24 5.09 0.35
CA ARG A 45 6.10 4.82 1.52
C ARG A 45 6.90 3.53 1.34
N ALA A 46 6.26 2.45 0.89
CA ALA A 46 6.95 1.19 0.63
C ALA A 46 8.07 1.37 -0.40
N PHE A 47 7.78 2.06 -1.51
CA PHE A 47 8.77 2.37 -2.54
C PHE A 47 9.96 3.15 -1.96
N LEU A 48 9.71 4.29 -1.30
CA LEU A 48 10.78 5.13 -0.75
C LEU A 48 11.63 4.41 0.30
N VAL A 49 11.03 3.54 1.11
CA VAL A 49 11.77 2.75 2.10
C VAL A 49 12.71 1.75 1.42
N GLU A 50 12.27 1.08 0.36
CA GLU A 50 13.14 0.19 -0.41
C GLU A 50 14.27 0.95 -1.12
N GLU A 51 13.96 2.08 -1.75
CA GLU A 51 14.98 2.96 -2.36
C GLU A 51 16.03 3.40 -1.34
N GLN A 52 15.59 3.83 -0.16
CA GLN A 52 16.50 4.21 0.93
C GLN A 52 17.36 3.04 1.43
N LYS A 53 16.84 1.81 1.45
CA LYS A 53 17.62 0.62 1.84
C LYS A 53 18.76 0.37 0.85
N ILE A 54 18.51 0.54 -0.45
CA ILE A 54 19.52 0.38 -1.49
C ILE A 54 20.61 1.45 -1.33
N VAL A 55 20.23 2.73 -1.22
CA VAL A 55 21.18 3.84 -1.01
C VAL A 55 22.04 3.61 0.23
N LYS A 56 21.43 3.20 1.35
CA LYS A 56 22.17 2.89 2.59
C LYS A 56 23.15 1.73 2.41
N LYS A 57 22.80 0.70 1.64
CA LYS A 57 23.71 -0.42 1.32
C LYS A 57 24.90 0.05 0.48
N VAL A 58 24.66 0.80 -0.59
CA VAL A 58 25.71 1.30 -1.50
C VAL A 58 26.68 2.21 -0.75
N LEU A 59 26.17 3.16 0.05
CA LEU A 59 27.01 4.05 0.86
C LEU A 59 27.88 3.30 1.88
N LYS A 60 27.38 2.21 2.46
CA LYS A 60 28.18 1.36 3.35
C LYS A 60 29.34 0.69 2.60
N ILE A 61 29.07 0.12 1.42
CA ILE A 61 30.08 -0.55 0.58
C ILE A 61 31.18 0.43 0.14
N GLN A 62 30.80 1.65 -0.27
CA GLN A 62 31.77 2.66 -0.67
C GLN A 62 32.68 3.07 0.50
N LYS A 63 32.11 3.33 1.67
CA LYS A 63 32.88 3.66 2.88
C LYS A 63 33.86 2.56 3.29
N THR A 64 33.50 1.29 3.12
CA THR A 64 34.41 0.17 3.40
C THR A 64 35.55 0.08 2.39
N LYS A 65 35.27 0.31 1.10
CA LYS A 65 36.30 0.34 0.05
C LYS A 65 37.29 1.49 0.25
N ASP A 66 36.80 2.69 0.56
CA ASP A 66 37.64 3.88 0.76
C ASP A 66 38.55 3.79 1.99
N LYS A 67 38.16 3.01 3.01
CA LYS A 67 39.01 2.73 4.18
C LYS A 67 40.10 1.70 3.86
N ALA A 68 39.78 0.69 3.04
CA ALA A 68 40.73 -0.32 2.62
C ALA A 68 41.80 0.22 1.65
N SER A 69 41.50 1.27 0.87
CA SER A 69 42.47 1.92 -0.02
C SER A 69 43.33 2.98 0.66
N LYS A 70 42.96 3.42 1.87
CA LYS A 70 43.74 4.37 2.70
C LYS A 70 44.58 3.70 3.77
N SER A 71 44.38 2.40 3.99
CA SER A 71 45.28 1.52 4.74
C SER A 71 46.28 0.89 3.80
#